data_AF-A0A8R1DKB6-F1
#
_entry.id   AF-A0A8R1DKB6-F1
#
_cell.length_a   1.000
_cell.length_b   1.000
_cell.length_c   1.000
_cell.angle_alpha   90.00
_cell.angle_beta   90.00
_cell.angle_gamma   90.00
#
_symmetry.space_group_name_H-M   'P 1'
#
loop_
_entity.id
_entity.type
_entity.pdbx_description
1 polymer ?
#
loop_
_entity_poly.entity_id
_entity_poly.type
_entity_poly.pdbx_seq_one_letter_code
_entity_poly.pdbx_strand_id
1 'polypeptide(L)'
;MTSEIHCTQFTEPYPEPGADRAANYTLPVLIITIVQAYRPFHSFLLLFLLLFAFFANILIVIVLWQKEMRKVGVNVTMMLIAFCDFGCSVAALGQMTLRNYSL
;
A
#
# COMPACT_ATOMS: atom_id res chain seq x y z
N MET A 1 -11.71 6.75 -22.52
CA MET A 1 -10.58 6.04 -21.89
C MET A 1 -11.16 4.92 -21.03
N THR A 2 -11.38 3.74 -21.59
CA THR A 2 -12.02 2.59 -20.93
C THR A 2 -11.17 1.33 -21.12
N SER A 3 -9.91 1.45 -20.75
CA SER A 3 -9.00 0.32 -20.56
C SER A 3 -8.47 0.45 -19.13
N GLU A 4 -8.17 -0.64 -18.45
CA GLU A 4 -7.60 -0.71 -17.09
C GLU A 4 -8.54 -0.96 -15.90
N ILE A 5 -9.64 -1.70 -16.08
CA ILE A 5 -10.33 -2.36 -14.95
C ILE A 5 -9.79 -3.78 -14.67
N HIS A 6 -8.77 -4.22 -15.40
CA HIS A 6 -8.23 -5.60 -15.36
C HIS A 6 -6.88 -5.76 -14.61
N CYS A 7 -6.50 -4.82 -13.75
CA CYS A 7 -5.14 -4.81 -13.17
C CYS A 7 -4.91 -5.79 -11.99
N THR A 8 -5.76 -6.80 -11.77
CA THR A 8 -5.55 -7.81 -10.72
C THR A 8 -5.41 -9.24 -11.24
N GLN A 9 -5.26 -9.46 -12.55
CA GLN A 9 -5.20 -10.81 -13.11
C GLN A 9 -4.11 -10.94 -14.17
N PHE A 10 -3.04 -11.67 -13.83
CA PHE A 10 -1.79 -11.71 -14.62
C PHE A 10 -1.79 -12.73 -15.77
N THR A 11 -2.77 -13.64 -15.89
CA THR A 11 -2.68 -14.70 -16.93
C THR A 11 -4.01 -15.15 -17.53
N GLU A 12 -5.13 -15.15 -16.82
CA GLU A 12 -6.44 -15.51 -17.40
C GLU A 12 -7.54 -14.66 -16.78
N PRO A 13 -8.55 -14.18 -17.53
CA PRO A 13 -9.72 -13.50 -16.98
C PRO A 13 -10.54 -14.47 -16.11
N TYR A 14 -10.97 -14.02 -14.93
CA TYR A 14 -11.74 -14.87 -14.01
C TYR A 14 -13.08 -15.21 -14.69
N PRO A 15 -13.50 -16.48 -14.73
CA PRO A 15 -14.74 -16.86 -15.40
C PRO A 15 -15.90 -16.06 -14.83
N GLU A 16 -16.76 -15.55 -15.71
CA GLU A 16 -17.93 -14.80 -15.32
C GLU A 16 -18.81 -15.65 -14.37
N PRO A 17 -19.40 -15.04 -13.33
CA PRO A 17 -20.24 -15.76 -12.39
C PRO A 17 -21.41 -16.42 -13.15
N GLY A 18 -21.40 -17.76 -13.25
CA GLY A 18 -22.39 -18.55 -13.99
C GLY A 18 -21.85 -19.46 -15.10
N ALA A 19 -20.54 -19.42 -15.41
CA ALA A 19 -19.95 -20.37 -16.36
C ALA A 19 -19.61 -21.73 -15.70
N ASP A 20 -19.85 -22.84 -16.43
CA ASP A 20 -19.67 -24.23 -15.97
C ASP A 20 -18.26 -24.58 -15.44
N ARG A 21 -17.25 -23.74 -15.70
CA ARG A 21 -15.86 -23.90 -15.22
C ARG A 21 -15.64 -23.41 -13.79
N ALA A 22 -16.63 -22.79 -13.16
CA ALA A 22 -16.55 -22.24 -11.80
C ALA A 22 -17.20 -23.17 -10.77
N ALA A 23 -16.65 -24.37 -10.58
CA ALA A 23 -17.13 -25.34 -9.58
C ALA A 23 -17.14 -24.80 -8.12
N ASN A 24 -16.44 -23.67 -7.87
CA ASN A 24 -16.42 -22.96 -6.58
C ASN A 24 -16.74 -21.47 -6.77
N TYR A 25 -17.89 -21.13 -7.33
CA TYR A 25 -18.31 -19.74 -7.59
C TYR A 25 -18.52 -18.89 -6.32
N THR A 26 -18.68 -19.50 -5.14
CA THR A 26 -18.96 -18.79 -3.89
C THR A 26 -17.77 -17.96 -3.38
N LEU A 27 -16.56 -18.55 -3.41
CA LEU A 27 -15.33 -17.88 -2.99
C LEU A 27 -14.98 -16.61 -3.81
N PRO A 28 -14.96 -16.64 -5.16
CA PRO A 28 -14.67 -15.45 -5.94
C PRO A 28 -15.74 -14.38 -5.82
N VAL A 29 -17.02 -14.75 -5.75
CA VAL A 29 -18.09 -13.77 -5.52
C VAL A 29 -17.91 -13.07 -4.18
N LEU A 30 -17.54 -13.81 -3.13
CA LEU A 30 -17.22 -13.24 -1.82
C LEU A 30 -15.98 -12.32 -1.86
N ILE A 31 -14.92 -12.70 -2.57
CA ILE A 31 -13.72 -11.85 -2.72
C ILE A 31 -14.06 -10.57 -3.50
N ILE A 32 -14.78 -10.69 -4.62
CA ILE A 32 -15.15 -9.55 -5.48
C ILE A 32 -16.05 -8.58 -4.72
N THR A 33 -17.03 -9.08 -3.96
CA THR A 33 -17.93 -8.22 -3.16
C THR A 33 -17.17 -7.46 -2.07
N ILE A 34 -16.24 -8.11 -1.36
CA ILE A 34 -15.38 -7.44 -0.37
C ILE A 34 -14.48 -6.39 -1.04
N VAL A 35 -13.86 -6.72 -2.18
CA VAL A 35 -12.98 -5.81 -2.91
C VAL A 35 -13.76 -4.60 -3.46
N GLN A 36 -14.97 -4.81 -3.97
CA GLN A 36 -15.85 -3.72 -4.44
C GLN A 36 -16.28 -2.81 -3.29
N ALA A 37 -16.64 -3.37 -2.13
CA ALA A 37 -16.98 -2.59 -0.94
C ALA A 37 -15.77 -1.81 -0.39
N TYR A 38 -14.57 -2.36 -0.49
CA TYR A 38 -13.33 -1.73 -0.03
C TYR A 38 -12.79 -0.66 -0.98
N ARG A 39 -13.00 -0.82 -2.30
CA ARG A 39 -12.52 0.09 -3.35
C ARG A 39 -12.70 1.60 -3.08
N PRO A 40 -13.88 2.10 -2.66
CA PRO A 40 -14.07 3.53 -2.42
C PRO A 40 -13.28 4.04 -1.19
N PHE A 41 -13.04 3.19 -0.20
CA PHE A 41 -12.31 3.55 1.02
C PHE A 41 -10.80 3.36 0.90
N HIS A 42 -10.36 2.52 -0.05
CA HIS A 42 -8.95 2.16 -0.23
C HIS A 42 -8.04 3.38 -0.32
N SER A 43 -8.36 4.35 -1.19
CA SER A 43 -7.51 5.53 -1.40
C SER A 43 -7.37 6.39 -0.14
N PHE A 44 -8.45 6.54 0.63
CA PHE A 44 -8.44 7.31 1.88
C PHE A 44 -7.60 6.61 2.96
N LEU A 45 -7.82 5.31 3.16
CA LEU A 45 -7.06 4.50 4.11
C LEU A 45 -5.58 4.46 3.73
N LEU A 46 -5.27 4.30 2.45
CA LEU A 46 -3.91 4.27 1.95
C LEU A 46 -3.21 5.61 2.20
N LEU A 47 -3.87 6.74 1.91
CA LEU A 47 -3.32 8.07 2.20
C LEU A 47 -3.07 8.29 3.70
N PHE A 48 -4.02 7.89 4.55
CA PHE A 48 -3.90 8.01 6.01
C PHE A 48 -2.71 7.19 6.54
N LEU A 49 -2.60 5.92 6.13
CA LEU A 49 -1.50 5.05 6.51
C LEU A 49 -0.15 5.60 6.05
N LEU A 50 -0.10 6.16 4.85
CA LEU A 50 1.13 6.71 4.28
C LEU A 50 1.60 7.97 5.01
N LEU A 51 0.67 8.87 5.36
CA LEU A 51 0.98 10.03 6.19
C LEU A 51 1.42 9.61 7.60
N PHE A 52 0.72 8.64 8.20
CA PHE A 52 1.11 8.11 9.51
C PHE A 52 2.50 7.49 9.48
N ALA A 53 2.81 6.67 8.47
CA ALA A 53 4.13 6.07 8.29
C ALA A 53 5.21 7.13 8.08
N PHE A 54 4.94 8.18 7.30
CA PHE A 54 5.86 9.31 7.12
C PHE A 54 6.21 9.97 8.46
N PHE A 55 5.21 10.31 9.27
CA PHE A 55 5.42 10.96 10.57
C PHE A 55 6.04 10.02 11.62
N ALA A 56 5.65 8.75 11.66
CA ALA A 56 6.22 7.79 12.59
C ALA A 56 7.71 7.56 12.32
N ASN A 57 8.08 7.35 11.06
CA ASN A 57 9.46 7.06 10.68
C ASN A 57 10.39 8.26 10.88
N ILE A 58 9.94 9.50 10.60
CA ILE A 58 10.76 10.69 10.87
C ILE A 58 10.98 10.88 12.38
N LEU A 59 9.97 10.61 13.22
CA LEU A 59 10.11 10.69 14.68
C LEU A 59 11.09 9.62 15.21
N ILE A 60 11.03 8.40 14.70
CA ILE A 60 11.97 7.33 15.05
C ILE A 60 13.40 7.74 14.71
N VAL A 61 13.62 8.29 13.51
CA VAL A 61 14.94 8.78 13.11
C VAL A 61 15.42 9.89 14.05
N ILE A 62 14.58 10.87 14.40
CA ILE A 62 14.94 11.97 15.32
C ILE A 62 15.34 11.44 16.70
N VAL A 63 14.58 10.49 17.25
CA VAL A 63 14.85 9.91 18.58
C VAL A 63 16.15 9.10 18.57
N LEU A 64 16.36 8.26 17.56
CA LEU A 64 17.54 7.40 17.46
C LEU A 64 18.81 8.16 17.03
N TRP A 65 18.67 9.36 16.45
CA TRP A 65 19.81 10.19 16.08
C TRP A 65 20.60 10.73 17.29
N GLN A 66 20.00 10.73 18.49
CA GLN A 66 20.67 11.19 19.70
C GLN A 66 21.95 10.38 19.98
N LYS A 67 23.03 11.09 20.37
CA LYS A 67 24.36 10.48 20.61
C LYS A 67 24.32 9.31 21.60
N GLU A 68 23.45 9.36 22.60
CA GLU A 68 23.34 8.32 23.62
C GLU A 68 22.75 7.02 23.04
N MET A 69 21.74 7.14 22.18
CA MET A 69 21.03 6.00 21.58
C MET A 69 21.84 5.29 20.49
N ARG A 70 22.78 5.98 19.81
CA ARG A 70 23.61 5.40 18.74
C ARG A 70 24.73 4.48 19.22
N LYS A 71 24.98 4.37 20.52
CA LYS A 71 26.00 3.47 21.08
C LYS A 71 25.63 1.99 20.93
N VAL A 72 24.33 1.69 20.80
CA VAL A 72 23.82 0.33 20.63
C VAL A 72 23.64 0.06 19.13
N GLY A 73 24.31 -0.97 18.61
CA GLY A 73 24.25 -1.32 17.18
C GLY A 73 22.83 -1.60 16.66
N VAL A 74 21.97 -2.20 17.49
CA VAL A 74 20.55 -2.44 17.17
C VAL A 74 19.81 -1.14 16.86
N ASN A 75 20.07 -0.07 17.62
CA ASN A 75 19.45 1.24 17.40
C ASN A 75 19.90 1.86 16.07
N VAL A 76 21.14 1.62 15.65
CA VAL A 76 21.64 2.08 14.34
C VAL A 76 20.93 1.34 13.20
N THR A 77 20.74 0.02 13.33
CA THR A 77 19.99 -0.75 12.33
C THR A 77 18.51 -0.34 12.27
N MET A 78 17.88 -0.08 13.42
CA MET A 78 16.49 0.37 13.49
C MET A 78 16.32 1.78 12.88
N MET A 79 17.32 2.65 13.04
CA MET A 79 17.35 3.97 12.38
C MET A 79 17.44 3.84 10.85
N LEU A 80 18.21 2.88 10.33
CA LEU A 80 18.32 2.64 8.89
C LEU A 80 17.00 2.12 8.30
N ILE A 81 16.31 1.21 9.00
CA ILE A 81 14.98 0.72 8.60
C ILE A 81 13.98 1.89 8.55
N ALA A 82 13.93 2.71 9.58
CA ALA A 82 13.04 3.88 9.62
C ALA A 82 13.36 4.88 8.48
N PHE A 83 14.63 5.05 8.13
CA PHE A 83 15.02 5.89 6.99
C PHE A 83 14.55 5.31 5.65
N CYS A 84 14.66 3.99 5.46
CA CYS A 84 14.14 3.31 4.28
C CYS A 84 12.61 3.46 4.17
N ASP A 85 11.88 3.24 5.26
CA ASP A 85 10.42 3.34 5.28
C ASP A 85 9.93 4.77 5.05
N PHE A 86 10.67 5.76 5.54
CA PHE A 86 10.45 7.16 5.21
C PHE A 86 10.61 7.41 3.71
N GLY A 87 11.69 6.92 3.09
CA GLY A 87 11.92 7.03 1.65
C GLY A 87 10.81 6.40 0.81
N CYS A 88 10.34 5.21 1.20
CA CYS A 88 9.19 4.54 0.57
C CYS A 88 7.91 5.39 0.67
N SER A 89 7.66 5.98 1.84
CA SER A 89 6.49 6.83 2.08
C SER A 89 6.51 8.10 1.21
N VAL A 90 7.68 8.74 1.08
CA VAL A 90 7.88 9.92 0.20
C VAL A 90 7.63 9.56 -1.26
N ALA A 91 8.20 8.45 -1.75
CA ALA A 91 8.02 8.01 -3.13
C ALA A 91 6.54 7.72 -3.43
N ALA A 92 5.85 7.03 -2.53
CA ALA A 92 4.42 6.74 -2.67
C ALA A 92 3.55 8.01 -2.64
N LEU A 93 3.85 8.99 -1.77
CA LEU A 93 3.16 10.29 -1.76
C LEU A 93 3.39 11.05 -3.07
N GLY A 94 4.62 10.99 -3.59
CA GLY A 94 4.98 11.56 -4.89
C GLY A 94 4.18 10.91 -6.04
N GLN A 95 4.06 9.59 -6.05
CA GLN A 95 3.27 8.88 -7.06
C GLN A 95 1.77 9.23 -6.98
N MET A 96 1.21 9.36 -5.78
CA MET A 96 -0.18 9.77 -5.61
C MET A 96 -0.45 11.19 -6.09
N THR A 97 0.45 12.14 -5.77
CA THR A 97 0.30 13.53 -6.22
C THR A 97 0.45 13.62 -7.74
N LEU A 98 1.47 12.99 -8.33
CA LEU A 98 1.66 12.93 -9.78
C LEU A 98 0.44 12.36 -10.51
N ARG A 99 -0.14 11.28 -10.00
CA ARG A 99 -1.36 10.67 -10.58
C ARG A 99 -2.57 11.59 -10.51
N ASN A 100 -2.63 12.46 -9.50
CA ASN A 100 -3.69 13.46 -9.37
C ASN A 100 -3.48 14.67 -10.30
N TYR A 101 -2.23 14.98 -10.66
CA TYR A 101 -1.88 16.04 -11.64
C TYR A 101 -1.99 15.59 -13.10
N SER A 102 -1.95 14.28 -13.38
CA SER A 102 -2.07 13.72 -14.74
C SER A 102 -3.52 13.46 -15.18
N LEU A 103 -4.51 13.91 -14.41
CA LEU A 103 -5.94 13.91 -14.72
C LEU A 103 -6.38 15.28 -15.24
#